data_AF-A0A972MFE0-F1
#
_entry.id   AF-A0A972MFE0-F1
#
_cell.length_a   1.000
_cell.length_b   1.000
_cell.length_c   1.000
_cell.angle_alpha   90.00
_cell.angle_beta   90.00
_cell.angle_gamma   90.00
#
_symmetry.space_group_name_H-M   'P 1'
#
loop_
_entity.id
_entity.type
_entity.pdbx_description
1 polymer ?
#
loop_
_entity_poly.entity_id
_entity_poly.type
_entity_poly.pdbx_seq_one_letter_code
_entity_poly.pdbx_strand_id
1 'polypeptide(L)'
;FVYNGAILIAKGLFFGNIIALIILYIQDYFKLIPLDPKLYYVDSVPVEFNLTHIFLLNIGTLIISTLVLIFPALLVSKIDPAKTINFK
;
A
#
# COMPACT_ATOMS: atom_id res chain seq x y z
N PHE A 1 -4.70 -17.83 -6.85
CA PHE A 1 -5.06 -16.40 -6.93
C PHE A 1 -4.51 -15.63 -5.73
N VAL A 2 -4.96 -15.92 -4.50
CA VAL A 2 -4.55 -15.18 -3.28
C VAL A 2 -3.04 -15.18 -3.06
N TYR A 3 -2.35 -16.32 -3.15
CA TYR A 3 -0.89 -16.41 -2.96
C TYR A 3 -0.10 -15.49 -3.91
N ASN A 4 -0.40 -15.55 -5.21
CA ASN A 4 0.25 -14.70 -6.21
C ASN A 4 -0.08 -13.21 -5.99
N GLY A 5 -1.32 -12.91 -5.60
CA GLY A 5 -1.73 -11.55 -5.25
C GLY A 5 -1.00 -11.01 -4.02
N ALA A 6 -0.85 -11.83 -2.97
CA ALA A 6 -0.09 -11.47 -1.77
C ALA A 6 1.39 -11.18 -2.07
N ILE A 7 2.03 -11.97 -2.94
CA ILE A 7 3.40 -11.68 -3.41
C ILE A 7 3.47 -10.35 -4.16
N LEU A 8 2.50 -10.09 -5.03
CA LEU A 8 2.45 -8.83 -5.79
C LEU A 8 2.28 -7.63 -4.86
N ILE A 9 1.38 -7.72 -3.87
CA ILE A 9 1.18 -6.71 -2.84
C ILE A 9 2.47 -6.49 -2.05
N ALA A 10 3.13 -7.55 -1.58
CA ALA A 10 4.36 -7.45 -0.80
C ALA A 10 5.48 -6.75 -1.59
N LYS A 11 5.65 -7.09 -2.88
CA LYS A 11 6.59 -6.40 -3.77
C LYS A 11 6.21 -4.92 -3.96
N GLY A 12 4.93 -4.65 -4.18
CA GLY A 12 4.41 -3.29 -4.31
C GLY A 12 4.66 -2.45 -3.07
N LEU A 13 4.43 -3.01 -1.88
CA LEU A 13 4.75 -2.36 -0.60
C LEU A 13 6.25 -2.10 -0.47
N PHE A 14 7.10 -3.07 -0.78
CA PHE A 14 8.54 -2.88 -0.69
C PHE A 14 9.04 -1.70 -1.54
N PHE A 15 8.71 -1.69 -2.84
CA PHE A 15 9.11 -0.59 -3.72
C PHE A 15 8.39 0.73 -3.38
N GLY A 16 7.13 0.67 -2.98
CA GLY A 16 6.36 1.83 -2.54
C GLY A 16 6.97 2.51 -1.31
N ASN A 17 7.43 1.76 -0.32
CA ASN A 17 8.14 2.32 0.84
C ASN A 17 9.47 2.95 0.44
N ILE A 18 10.24 2.31 -0.46
CA ILE A 18 11.51 2.89 -0.94
C ILE A 18 11.24 4.26 -1.58
N ILE A 19 10.26 4.33 -2.48
CA ILE A 19 9.90 5.58 -3.17
C ILE A 19 9.39 6.62 -2.15
N ALA A 20 8.51 6.21 -1.24
CA ALA A 20 7.97 7.10 -0.21
C ALA A 20 9.07 7.67 0.70
N LEU A 21 9.99 6.83 1.17
CA LEU A 21 11.12 7.26 2.01
C LEU A 21 12.04 8.23 1.26
N ILE A 22 12.32 7.99 -0.02
CA ILE A 22 13.09 8.93 -0.85
C ILE A 22 12.38 10.28 -0.94
N ILE A 23 11.07 10.28 -1.21
CA ILE A 23 10.28 11.51 -1.31
C ILE A 23 10.26 12.25 0.04
N LEU A 24 10.02 11.54 1.14
CA LEU A 24 10.02 12.12 2.49
C LEU A 24 11.38 12.71 2.84
N TYR A 25 12.48 12.03 2.50
CA TYR A 25 13.83 12.55 2.73
C TYR A 25 14.12 13.81 1.91
N ILE A 26 13.71 13.83 0.64
CA ILE A 26 13.83 15.03 -0.22
C ILE A 26 12.99 16.17 0.36
N GLN A 27 11.75 15.91 0.79
CA GLN A 27 10.89 16.92 1.41
C GLN A 27 11.48 17.46 2.71
N ASP A 28 12.05 16.62 3.55
CA ASP A 28 12.67 17.02 4.82
C ASP A 28 13.88 17.93 4.60
N TYR A 29 14.76 17.57 3.65
CA TYR A 29 15.97 18.33 3.36
C TYR A 29 15.70 19.64 2.59
N PHE A 30 14.91 19.57 1.52
CA PHE A 30 14.69 20.69 0.60
C PHE A 30 13.47 21.53 0.97
N LYS A 31 12.59 21.05 1.86
CA LYS A 31 11.37 21.74 2.29
C LYS A 31 10.55 22.25 1.10
N LEU A 32 10.41 21.41 0.07
CA LEU A 32 9.81 21.78 -1.22
C LEU A 32 8.37 22.29 -1.08
N ILE A 33 7.66 21.82 -0.04
CA ILE A 33 6.31 22.27 0.31
C ILE A 33 6.41 23.22 1.52
N PRO A 34 6.45 24.56 1.29
CA PRO A 34 6.39 25.56 2.35
C PRO A 34 4.96 25.68 2.89
N LEU A 35 4.82 26.04 4.16
CA LEU A 35 3.54 26.39 4.78
C LEU A 35 3.54 27.87 5.13
N ASP A 36 2.35 28.50 5.10
CA ASP A 36 2.20 29.86 5.60
C ASP A 36 2.30 29.83 7.13
N PRO A 37 3.37 30.37 7.73
CA PRO A 37 3.58 30.30 9.17
C PRO A 37 2.52 31.07 9.96
N LYS A 38 1.78 32.00 9.33
CA LYS A 38 0.67 32.71 9.98
C LYS A 38 -0.55 31.82 10.18
N LEU A 39 -0.74 30.82 9.34
CA LEU A 39 -1.85 29.87 9.42
C LEU A 39 -1.48 28.57 10.12
N TYR A 40 -0.22 28.13 10.00
CA TYR A 40 0.20 26.78 10.40
C TYR A 40 1.30 26.71 11.47
N TYR A 41 1.80 27.84 12.00
CA TYR A 41 2.84 27.91 13.03
C TYR A 41 4.20 27.24 12.66
N VAL A 42 4.33 26.65 11.48
CA VAL A 42 5.54 26.00 10.96
C VAL A 42 5.80 26.42 9.52
N ASP A 43 7.08 26.55 9.16
CA ASP A 43 7.49 27.05 7.84
C ASP A 43 7.44 25.98 6.74
N SER A 44 7.35 24.70 7.10
CA SER A 44 7.31 23.56 6.17
C SER A 44 6.62 22.35 6.79
N VAL A 45 6.15 21.40 5.97
CA VAL A 45 5.53 20.16 6.47
C VAL A 45 6.57 19.39 7.28
N PRO A 46 6.36 19.17 8.60
CA PRO A 46 7.28 18.37 9.39
C PRO A 46 7.20 16.91 8.93
N VAL A 47 8.35 16.34 8.59
CA VAL A 47 8.47 14.92 8.21
C VAL A 47 8.94 14.14 9.44
N GLU A 48 8.09 13.24 9.94
CA GLU A 48 8.44 12.38 11.07
C GLU A 48 8.68 10.93 10.63
N PHE A 49 9.92 10.46 10.77
CA PHE A 49 10.29 9.07 10.47
C PHE A 49 10.04 8.17 11.69
N ASN A 50 8.77 7.80 11.90
CA ASN A 50 8.42 6.83 12.93
C ASN A 50 8.34 5.41 12.36
N LEU A 51 9.34 4.59 12.69
CA LEU A 51 9.44 3.20 12.23
C LEU A 51 8.24 2.34 12.65
N THR A 52 7.67 2.58 13.83
CA THR A 52 6.49 1.85 14.32
C THR A 52 5.27 2.16 13.46
N HIS A 53 5.04 3.42 13.10
CA HIS A 53 3.95 3.81 12.20
C HIS A 53 4.12 3.19 10.81
N ILE A 54 5.34 3.25 10.24
CA ILE A 54 5.62 2.65 8.94
C ILE A 54 5.35 1.14 8.97
N PHE A 55 5.80 0.45 10.02
CA PHE A 55 5.62 -1.00 10.15
C PHE A 55 4.13 -1.38 10.31
N LEU A 56 3.41 -0.68 11.18
CA LEU A 56 1.98 -0.90 11.39
C LEU A 56 1.16 -0.64 10.11
N LEU A 57 1.50 0.41 9.37
CA LEU A 57 0.83 0.74 8.11
C LEU A 57 1.05 -0.38 7.10
N ASN A 58 2.29 -0.85 6.93
CA ASN A 58 2.62 -1.95 6.03
C ASN A 58 1.88 -3.24 6.37
N ILE A 59 1.87 -3.65 7.65
CA ILE A 59 1.14 -4.83 8.10
C ILE A 59 -0.36 -4.66 7.86
N GLY A 60 -0.93 -3.52 8.25
CA GLY A 60 -2.34 -3.22 8.07
C GLY A 60 -2.74 -3.29 6.61
N THR A 61 -1.97 -2.66 5.72
CA THR A 61 -2.22 -2.69 4.28
C THR A 61 -2.13 -4.11 3.72
N LEU A 62 -1.12 -4.90 4.11
CA LEU A 62 -0.97 -6.28 3.65
C LEU A 62 -2.16 -7.16 4.08
N ILE A 63 -2.62 -7.02 5.32
CA ILE A 63 -3.77 -7.77 5.83
C ILE A 63 -5.04 -7.38 5.09
N ILE A 64 -5.36 -6.08 5.02
CA ILE A 64 -6.60 -5.59 4.43
C ILE A 64 -6.66 -5.96 2.93
N SER A 65 -5.59 -5.71 2.19
CA SER A 65 -5.54 -6.03 0.76
C SER A 65 -5.64 -7.53 0.48
N THR A 66 -5.02 -8.36 1.32
CA THR A 66 -5.14 -9.82 1.21
C THR A 66 -6.57 -10.29 1.51
N LEU A 67 -7.23 -9.73 2.53
CA LEU A 67 -8.63 -10.03 2.85
C LEU A 67 -9.56 -9.69 1.67
N VAL A 68 -9.34 -8.54 1.02
CA VAL A 68 -10.10 -8.14 -0.18
C VAL A 68 -9.93 -9.15 -1.31
N LEU A 69 -8.75 -9.75 -1.48
CA LEU A 69 -8.50 -10.78 -2.51
C LEU A 69 -9.15 -12.13 -2.20
N ILE A 70 -9.47 -12.43 -0.94
CA ILE A 70 -10.13 -13.70 -0.58
C ILE A 70 -11.54 -13.74 -1.16
N PHE A 71 -12.28 -12.63 -1.15
CA PHE A 71 -13.64 -12.57 -1.68
C PHE A 71 -13.77 -13.04 -3.14
N PRO A 72 -13.03 -12.47 -4.12
CA PRO A 72 -13.08 -12.95 -5.50
C PRO A 72 -12.47 -14.35 -5.65
N ALA A 73 -11.49 -14.74 -4.83
CA ALA A 73 -10.94 -16.09 -4.87
C ALA A 73 -11.99 -17.17 -4.53
N LEU A 74 -12.86 -16.88 -3.54
CA LEU A 74 -13.96 -17.77 -3.16
C LEU A 74 -15.00 -17.87 -4.28
N LEU A 75 -15.33 -16.77 -4.96
CA LEU A 75 -16.24 -16.78 -6.11
C LEU A 75 -15.72 -17.67 -7.24
N VAL A 76 -14.44 -17.53 -7.59
CA VAL A 76 -13.80 -18.34 -8.64
C VAL A 76 -13.75 -19.82 -8.27
N SER A 77 -13.49 -20.15 -6.99
CA SER A 77 -13.43 -21.54 -6.53
C SER A 77 -14.76 -22.31 -6.62
N LYS A 78 -15.89 -21.59 -6.71
CA LYS A 78 -17.23 -22.19 -6.85
C LYS A 78 -17.66 -22.43 -8.29
N ILE A 79 -16.84 -22.03 -9.27
CA ILE A 79 -17.12 -22.25 -10.69
C ILE A 79 -16.82 -23.73 -11.02
N ASP A 80 -17.84 -24.46 -11.45
CA ASP A 80 -17.72 -25.87 -11.81
C ASP A 80 -16.95 -26.02 -13.15
N PRO A 81 -15.74 -26.59 -13.14
CA PRO A 81 -14.91 -26.70 -14.34
C PRO A 81 -15.57 -27.58 -15.42
N ALA A 82 -16.41 -28.57 -15.05
CA ALA A 82 -17.06 -29.48 -16.00
C ALA A 82 -18.21 -28.81 -16.78
N LYS A 83 -18.88 -27.81 -16.19
CA LYS A 83 -19.89 -27.00 -16.89
C LYS A 83 -19.27 -25.94 -17.80
N THR A 84 -18.06 -25.48 -17.48
CA THR A 84 -17.41 -24.39 -18.22
C THR A 84 -16.74 -24.88 -19.51
N ILE A 85 -16.33 -26.16 -19.58
CA ILE A 85 -15.76 -26.79 -20.78
C ILE A 85 -16.82 -27.15 -21.84
N ASN A 86 -18.10 -27.24 -21.46
CA ASN A 86 -19.20 -27.55 -22.37
C ASN A 86 -19.87 -26.32 -23.00
N PHE A 87 -19.28 -25.12 -22.85
CA PHE A 87 -19.61 -24.00 -23.74
C PHE A 87 -18.96 -24.24 -25.11
N LYS A 88 -19.70 -24.96 -25.97
CA LYS A 88 -19.51 -24.95 -27.41
C LYS A 88 -20.69 -24.25 -28.06
#